data_AF-A0A958UNF8-F1
#
_entry.id   AF-A0A958UNF8-F1
#
_cell.length_a   1.000
_cell.length_b   1.000
_cell.length_c   1.000
_cell.angle_alpha   90.00
_cell.angle_beta   90.00
_cell.angle_gamma   90.00
#
_symmetry.space_group_name_H-M   'P 1'
#
loop_
_entity.id
_entity.type
_entity.pdbx_description
1 polymer ?
#
loop_
_entity_poly.entity_id
_entity_poly.type
_entity_poly.pdbx_seq_one_letter_code
_entity_poly.pdbx_strand_id
1 'polypeptide(L)'
;MKKKASPEKEMSFLDHLEELRWHLIRSTIAVVVLAALAFIFKRFIFDVLIFGPSKPGFPTYTMFCDISRYLGMDTFCFQEMPFKIQSRTMAGQFSAHMWTSIYAGIIVAFPYVLYEFWKFISPGLRDKERKSSRGFIVIASVLFFLGVLF
;
A
#
# COMPACT_ATOMS: atom_id res chain seq x y z
N MET A 1 -40.46 6.10 -0.28
CA MET A 1 -39.86 5.70 1.01
C MET A 1 -38.70 6.63 1.35
N LYS A 2 -38.93 7.61 2.23
CA LYS A 2 -37.89 8.52 2.73
C LYS A 2 -36.99 7.74 3.69
N LYS A 3 -35.72 7.51 3.34
CA LYS A 3 -34.72 6.99 4.29
C LYS A 3 -34.60 8.02 5.40
N LYS A 4 -35.02 7.65 6.61
CA LYS A 4 -34.83 8.42 7.84
C LYS A 4 -33.35 8.76 7.96
N ALA A 5 -33.02 10.05 7.98
CA ALA A 5 -31.77 10.52 8.54
C ALA A 5 -31.82 10.16 10.03
N SER A 6 -30.95 9.25 10.47
CA SER A 6 -30.79 8.94 11.89
C SER A 6 -30.30 10.18 12.62
N PRO A 7 -30.76 10.41 13.86
CA PRO A 7 -30.45 11.60 14.63
C PRO A 7 -28.93 11.65 14.89
N GLU A 8 -28.37 12.86 14.93
CA GLU A 8 -27.09 13.11 15.58
C GLU A 8 -27.13 12.48 16.98
N LYS A 9 -26.44 11.35 17.11
CA LYS A 9 -26.18 10.73 18.40
C LYS A 9 -25.14 11.65 19.03
N GLU A 10 -25.51 12.47 20.01
CA GLU A 10 -24.51 13.08 20.89
C GLU A 10 -23.76 11.94 21.56
N MET A 11 -22.59 11.61 21.03
CA MET A 11 -21.81 10.45 21.48
C MET A 11 -21.07 10.88 22.74
N SER A 12 -21.21 10.11 23.82
CA SER A 12 -20.40 10.31 25.01
C SER A 12 -18.92 10.01 24.68
N PHE A 13 -17.96 10.63 25.38
CA PHE A 13 -16.53 10.36 25.17
C PHE A 13 -16.20 8.86 25.25
N LEU A 14 -16.91 8.11 26.08
CA LEU A 14 -16.74 6.66 26.19
C LEU A 14 -17.28 5.90 24.97
N ASP A 15 -18.38 6.38 24.37
CA ASP A 15 -18.91 5.81 23.12
C ASP A 15 -17.91 6.01 21.97
N HIS A 16 -17.24 7.16 21.92
CA HIS A 16 -16.20 7.44 20.93
C HIS A 16 -14.97 6.53 21.09
N LEU A 17 -14.57 6.22 22.33
CA LEU A 17 -13.50 5.24 22.60
C LEU A 17 -13.91 3.81 22.21
N GLU A 18 -15.18 3.44 22.36
CA GLU A 18 -15.68 2.14 21.90
C GLU A 18 -15.69 2.03 20.37
N GLU A 19 -16.02 3.12 19.67
CA GLU A 19 -15.90 3.20 18.21
C GLU A 19 -14.46 3.01 17.74
N LEU A 20 -13.47 3.65 18.40
CA LEU A 20 -12.05 3.47 18.10
C LEU A 20 -11.66 1.98 18.13
N ARG A 21 -12.06 1.25 19.18
CA ARG A 21 -11.71 -0.17 19.34
C ARG A 21 -12.23 -1.00 18.15
N TRP A 22 -13.47 -0.76 17.75
CA TRP A 22 -14.08 -1.48 16.64
C TRP A 22 -13.45 -1.13 15.29
N HIS A 23 -13.09 0.13 15.08
CA HIS A 23 -12.34 0.56 13.90
C HIS A 23 -10.96 -0.10 13.83
N LEU A 24 -10.23 -0.14 14.95
CA LEU A 24 -8.90 -0.74 15.04
C LEU A 24 -8.95 -2.27 14.83
N ILE A 25 -9.95 -2.95 15.38
CA ILE A 25 -10.13 -4.40 15.16
C ILE A 25 -10.42 -4.67 13.68
N ARG A 26 -11.33 -3.92 13.06
CA ARG A 26 -11.69 -4.10 11.63
C ARG A 26 -10.52 -3.79 10.69
N SER A 27 -9.77 -2.72 10.95
CA SER A 27 -8.58 -2.38 10.15
C SER A 27 -7.51 -3.46 10.29
N THR A 28 -7.27 -3.96 11.50
CA THR A 28 -6.29 -5.03 11.75
C THR A 28 -6.69 -6.32 11.05
N ILE A 29 -7.97 -6.73 11.15
CA ILE A 29 -8.47 -7.91 10.44
C ILE A 29 -8.31 -7.75 8.93
N ALA A 30 -8.65 -6.59 8.37
CA ALA A 30 -8.48 -6.33 6.94
C ALA A 30 -7.01 -6.45 6.50
N VAL A 31 -6.07 -5.90 7.28
CA VAL A 31 -4.63 -6.02 7.02
C VAL A 31 -4.18 -7.48 7.09
N VAL A 32 -4.61 -8.25 8.10
CA VAL A 32 -4.23 -9.66 8.24
C VAL A 32 -4.76 -10.51 7.08
N VAL A 33 -6.01 -10.29 6.67
CA VAL A 33 -6.61 -11.01 5.52
C VAL A 33 -5.86 -10.67 4.23
N LEU A 34 -5.57 -9.39 3.98
CA LEU A 34 -4.83 -8.97 2.79
C LEU A 34 -3.37 -9.43 2.81
N ALA A 35 -2.73 -9.49 3.98
CA ALA A 35 -1.39 -10.06 4.15
C ALA A 35 -1.37 -11.58 3.91
N ALA A 36 -2.38 -12.31 4.37
CA ALA A 36 -2.52 -13.74 4.09
C ALA A 36 -2.74 -14.00 2.59
N LEU A 37 -3.55 -13.18 1.92
CA LEU A 37 -3.71 -13.23 0.46
C LEU A 37 -2.40 -12.89 -0.26
N ALA A 38 -1.68 -11.85 0.16
CA ALA A 38 -0.37 -11.51 -0.38
C ALA A 38 0.64 -12.66 -0.23
N PHE A 39 0.61 -13.38 0.89
CA PHE A 39 1.45 -14.56 1.12
C PHE A 39 1.13 -15.71 0.16
N ILE A 40 -0.16 -15.93 -0.17
CA ILE A 40 -0.57 -16.94 -1.16
C ILE A 40 -0.08 -16.54 -2.57
N PHE A 41 -0.17 -15.26 -2.93
CA PHE A 41 0.25 -14.71 -4.22
C PHE A 41 1.73 -14.31 -4.28
N LYS A 42 2.60 -14.92 -3.45
CA LYS A 42 4.02 -14.55 -3.34
C LYS A 42 4.79 -14.52 -4.65
N ARG A 43 4.44 -15.36 -5.63
CA ARG A 43 5.12 -15.43 -6.94
C ARG A 43 5.03 -14.08 -7.66
N PHE A 44 3.87 -13.43 -7.63
CA PHE A 44 3.70 -12.11 -8.26
C PHE A 44 4.53 -11.03 -7.54
N ILE A 45 4.49 -11.00 -6.21
CA ILE A 45 5.20 -9.98 -5.41
C ILE A 45 6.72 -10.11 -5.58
N PHE A 46 7.26 -11.33 -5.52
CA PHE A 46 8.70 -11.53 -5.65
C PHE A 46 9.18 -11.35 -7.09
N ASP A 47 8.49 -11.89 -8.09
CA ASP A 47 8.99 -11.91 -9.47
C ASP A 47 8.79 -10.60 -10.24
N VAL A 48 7.77 -9.82 -9.88
CA VAL A 48 7.39 -8.56 -10.54
C VAL A 48 7.79 -7.34 -9.71
N LEU A 49 7.53 -7.33 -8.40
CA LEU A 49 7.75 -6.13 -7.57
C LEU A 49 9.17 -6.09 -6.98
N ILE A 50 9.67 -7.19 -6.40
CA ILE A 50 10.96 -7.19 -5.68
C ILE A 50 12.14 -7.46 -6.62
N PHE A 51 12.06 -8.49 -7.47
CA PHE A 51 13.11 -8.82 -8.44
C PHE A 51 12.85 -8.24 -9.83
N GLY A 52 11.79 -7.44 -10.00
CA GLY A 52 11.50 -6.73 -11.26
C GLY A 52 12.65 -5.82 -11.71
N PRO A 53 13.15 -4.93 -10.84
CA PRO A 53 14.31 -4.07 -11.16
C PRO A 53 15.62 -4.84 -11.31
N SER A 54 15.72 -6.07 -10.81
CA SER A 54 16.91 -6.92 -11.02
C SER A 54 16.95 -7.55 -12.41
N LYS A 55 15.87 -7.45 -13.20
CA LYS A 55 15.84 -7.93 -14.57
C LYS A 55 16.12 -6.77 -15.55
N PRO A 56 16.98 -6.98 -16.55
CA PRO A 56 17.30 -5.95 -17.56
C PRO A 56 16.09 -5.54 -18.42
N GLY A 57 14.99 -6.29 -18.39
CA GLY A 57 13.73 -5.98 -19.08
C GLY A 57 12.75 -5.09 -18.31
N PHE A 58 13.15 -4.45 -17.21
CA PHE A 58 12.27 -3.52 -16.50
C PHE A 58 11.99 -2.28 -17.37
N PRO A 59 10.74 -1.78 -17.44
CA PRO A 59 10.35 -0.70 -18.35
C PRO A 59 11.21 0.56 -18.23
N THR A 60 11.70 0.86 -17.02
CA THR A 60 12.58 2.00 -16.78
C THR A 60 13.91 1.83 -17.52
N TYR A 61 14.55 0.65 -17.49
CA TYR A 61 15.84 0.44 -18.16
C TYR A 61 15.71 0.41 -19.69
N THR A 62 14.61 -0.12 -20.22
CA THR A 62 14.34 -0.06 -21.67
C THR A 62 14.11 1.38 -22.12
N MET A 63 13.35 2.18 -21.35
CA MET A 63 13.13 3.60 -21.63
C MET A 63 14.44 4.40 -21.59
N PHE A 64 15.30 4.15 -20.59
CA PHE A 64 16.61 4.79 -20.54
C PHE A 64 17.53 4.34 -21.69
N CYS A 65 17.51 3.07 -22.09
CA CYS A 65 18.31 2.56 -23.22
C CYS A 65 17.82 3.13 -24.57
N ASP A 66 16.51 3.31 -24.77
CA ASP A 66 15.95 3.95 -25.97
C ASP A 66 16.30 5.45 -26.05
N ILE A 67 16.24 6.17 -24.93
CA ILE A 67 16.66 7.58 -24.84
C ILE A 67 18.17 7.72 -25.10
N SER A 68 18.97 6.79 -24.57
CA SER A 68 20.42 6.75 -24.76
C SER A 68 20.78 6.52 -26.23
N ARG A 69 20.10 5.57 -26.90
CA ARG A 69 20.23 5.33 -28.34
C ARG A 69 19.85 6.55 -29.17
N TYR A 70 18.81 7.27 -28.78
CA TYR A 70 18.41 8.51 -29.44
C TYR A 70 19.48 9.62 -29.31
N LEU A 71 20.22 9.67 -28.19
CA LEU A 71 21.34 10.60 -27.98
C LEU A 71 22.69 10.11 -28.54
N GLY A 72 22.75 8.92 -29.16
CA GLY A 72 23.96 8.39 -29.80
C GLY A 72 25.03 7.85 -28.84
N MET A 73 24.66 7.54 -27.59
CA MET A 73 25.53 6.94 -26.58
C MET A 73 24.94 5.60 -26.16
N ASP A 74 25.68 4.49 -26.19
CA ASP A 74 25.17 3.16 -25.80
C ASP A 74 25.49 2.77 -24.33
N THR A 75 25.90 3.74 -23.51
CA THR A 75 26.43 3.49 -22.15
C THR A 75 25.40 3.05 -21.10
N PHE A 76 24.10 3.26 -21.33
CA PHE A 76 23.05 2.99 -20.32
C PHE A 76 22.28 1.67 -20.53
N CYS A 77 22.67 0.83 -21.49
CA CYS A 77 22.02 -0.45 -21.75
C CYS A 77 22.68 -1.57 -20.93
N PHE A 78 22.22 -1.75 -19.69
CA PHE A 78 22.70 -2.82 -18.80
C PHE A 78 22.17 -4.19 -19.26
N GLN A 79 23.01 -5.02 -19.90
CA GLN A 79 22.58 -6.33 -20.40
C GLN A 79 22.64 -7.43 -19.34
N GLU A 80 23.63 -7.40 -18.44
CA GLU A 80 23.77 -8.45 -17.44
C GLU A 80 24.36 -7.86 -16.16
N MET A 81 23.57 -7.86 -15.09
CA MET A 81 24.08 -7.59 -13.75
C MET A 81 24.37 -8.94 -13.09
N PRO A 82 25.65 -9.37 -12.97
CA PRO A 82 26.00 -10.67 -12.41
C PRO A 82 25.95 -10.66 -10.88
N PHE A 83 24.80 -10.31 -10.31
CA PHE A 83 24.58 -10.41 -8.87
C PHE A 83 24.06 -11.80 -8.51
N LYS A 84 24.91 -12.67 -7.96
CA LYS A 84 24.49 -13.89 -7.28
C LYS A 84 23.90 -13.51 -5.91
N ILE A 85 22.57 -13.40 -5.85
CA ILE A 85 21.86 -13.22 -4.57
C ILE A 85 21.97 -14.51 -3.76
N GLN A 86 22.80 -14.51 -2.71
CA GLN A 86 22.97 -15.63 -1.80
C GLN A 86 22.56 -15.21 -0.40
N SER A 87 21.56 -15.90 0.16
CA SER A 87 21.18 -15.70 1.56
C SER A 87 22.30 -16.22 2.47
N ARG A 88 22.87 -15.33 3.29
CA ARG A 88 23.93 -15.66 4.25
C ARG A 88 23.40 -16.35 5.51
N THR A 89 22.08 -16.42 5.69
CA THR A 89 21.44 -16.93 6.90
C THR A 89 20.49 -18.07 6.57
N MET A 90 20.49 -19.12 7.39
CA MET A 90 19.63 -20.31 7.19
C MET A 90 18.14 -19.96 7.19
N ALA A 91 17.74 -18.94 7.97
CA ALA A 91 16.36 -18.44 8.03
C ALA A 91 16.11 -17.22 7.12
N GLY A 92 17.10 -16.73 6.37
CA GLY A 92 17.01 -15.44 5.67
C GLY A 92 15.93 -15.40 4.58
N GLN A 93 15.85 -16.45 3.76
CA GLN A 93 14.82 -16.54 2.71
C GLN A 93 13.41 -16.61 3.30
N PHE A 94 13.23 -17.40 4.37
CA PHE A 94 11.95 -17.51 5.06
C PHE A 94 11.53 -16.17 5.69
N SER A 95 12.41 -15.53 6.44
CA SER A 95 12.14 -14.23 7.07
C SER A 95 11.85 -13.14 6.04
N ALA A 96 12.59 -13.11 4.92
CA ALA A 96 12.32 -12.18 3.82
C ALA A 96 10.93 -12.42 3.22
N HIS A 97 10.54 -13.66 2.95
CA HIS A 97 9.20 -14.00 2.47
C HIS A 97 8.08 -13.59 3.44
N MET A 98 8.30 -13.77 4.75
CA MET A 98 7.32 -13.38 5.76
C MET A 98 7.15 -11.86 5.84
N TRP A 99 8.24 -11.11 6.00
CA TRP A 99 8.19 -9.66 6.14
C TRP A 99 7.66 -8.96 4.89
N THR A 100 8.08 -9.40 3.71
CA THR A 100 7.60 -8.84 2.43
C THR A 100 6.10 -9.03 2.25
N SER A 101 5.55 -10.19 2.62
CA SER A 101 4.11 -10.45 2.53
C SER A 101 3.31 -9.58 3.50
N ILE A 102 3.83 -9.35 4.71
CA ILE A 102 3.22 -8.45 5.69
C ILE A 102 3.21 -7.02 5.16
N TYR A 103 4.36 -6.50 4.70
CA TYR A 103 4.44 -5.14 4.15
C TYR A 103 3.57 -4.96 2.91
N ALA A 104 3.56 -5.93 1.99
CA ALA A 104 2.68 -5.91 0.83
C ALA A 104 1.20 -5.90 1.22
N GLY A 105 0.81 -6.71 2.21
CA GLY A 105 -0.55 -6.71 2.77
C GLY A 105 -0.95 -5.34 3.32
N ILE A 106 -0.06 -4.68 4.07
CA ILE A 106 -0.28 -3.33 4.60
C ILE A 106 -0.43 -2.30 3.46
N ILE A 107 0.42 -2.36 2.43
CA ILE A 107 0.37 -1.44 1.28
C ILE A 107 -0.98 -1.54 0.56
N VAL A 108 -1.47 -2.76 0.32
CA VAL A 108 -2.77 -2.98 -0.35
C VAL A 108 -3.93 -2.60 0.57
N ALA A 109 -3.80 -2.81 1.89
CA ALA A 109 -4.81 -2.45 2.88
C ALA A 109 -4.88 -0.93 3.16
N PHE A 110 -3.85 -0.17 2.80
CA PHE A 110 -3.72 1.27 3.08
C PHE A 110 -4.97 2.12 2.77
N PRO A 111 -5.62 2.04 1.58
CA PRO A 111 -6.83 2.82 1.30
C PRO A 111 -7.98 2.49 2.27
N TYR A 112 -8.12 1.23 2.67
CA TYR A 112 -9.14 0.81 3.64
C TYR A 112 -8.81 1.31 5.05
N VAL A 113 -7.54 1.23 5.45
CA VAL A 113 -7.07 1.76 6.75
C VAL A 113 -7.32 3.27 6.85
N LEU A 114 -7.01 4.04 5.81
CA LEU A 114 -7.30 5.47 5.78
C LEU A 114 -8.80 5.78 5.83
N TYR A 115 -9.63 4.97 5.18
CA TYR A 115 -11.08 5.12 5.25
C TYR A 115 -11.60 4.89 6.67
N GLU A 116 -11.14 3.83 7.34
CA GLU A 116 -11.57 3.51 8.71
C GLU A 116 -11.05 4.56 9.71
N PHE A 117 -9.84 5.06 9.52
CA PHE A 117 -9.27 6.18 10.29
C PHE A 117 -10.06 7.48 10.09
N TRP A 118 -10.43 7.80 8.85
CA TRP A 118 -11.30 8.95 8.58
C TRP A 118 -12.67 8.79 9.21
N LYS A 119 -13.26 7.59 9.17
CA LYS A 119 -14.57 7.33 9.74
C LYS A 119 -14.58 7.61 11.24
N PHE A 120 -13.52 7.23 11.94
CA PHE A 120 -13.28 7.56 13.34
C PHE A 120 -13.17 9.07 13.59
N ILE A 121 -12.47 9.82 12.72
CA ILE A 121 -12.29 11.28 12.89
C ILE A 121 -13.54 12.08 12.47
N SER A 122 -14.29 11.61 11.48
CA SER A 122 -15.42 12.30 10.86
C SER A 122 -16.51 12.84 11.81
N PRO A 123 -16.89 12.17 12.92
CA PRO A 123 -17.85 12.73 13.89
C PRO A 123 -17.37 14.02 14.57
N GLY A 124 -16.06 14.29 14.63
CA GLY A 124 -15.51 15.50 15.24
C GLY A 124 -15.39 16.71 14.29
N LEU A 125 -15.75 16.58 13.01
CA LEU A 125 -15.57 17.61 11.99
C LEU A 125 -16.88 18.27 11.58
N ARG A 126 -16.84 19.55 11.23
CA ARG A 126 -18.00 20.29 10.71
C ARG A 126 -18.44 19.71 9.36
N ASP A 127 -19.74 19.76 9.06
CA ASP A 127 -20.29 19.17 7.83
C ASP A 127 -19.61 19.64 6.54
N LYS A 128 -19.20 20.92 6.50
CA LYS A 128 -18.47 21.51 5.36
C LYS A 128 -17.05 20.94 5.22
N GLU A 129 -16.40 20.63 6.33
CA GLU A 129 -15.05 20.04 6.37
C GLU A 129 -15.10 18.53 6.09
N ARG A 130 -16.12 17.83 6.58
CA ARG A 130 -16.36 16.40 6.33
C ARG A 130 -16.38 16.05 4.85
N LYS A 131 -16.96 16.92 4.00
CA LYS A 131 -16.96 16.75 2.54
C LYS A 131 -15.57 16.90 1.92
N SER A 132 -14.76 17.84 2.41
CA SER A 132 -13.39 18.07 1.95
C SER A 132 -12.46 16.92 2.36
N SER A 133 -12.57 16.45 3.60
CA SER A 133 -11.79 15.34 4.13
C SER A 133 -11.97 14.05 3.34
N ARG A 134 -13.13 13.83 2.71
CA ARG A 134 -13.35 12.65 1.85
C ARG A 134 -12.50 12.70 0.57
N GLY A 135 -12.25 13.90 0.03
CA GLY A 135 -11.32 14.10 -1.10
C GLY A 135 -9.87 13.88 -0.68
N PHE A 136 -9.51 14.32 0.53
CA PHE A 136 -8.17 14.11 1.10
C PHE A 136 -7.77 12.63 1.19
N ILE A 137 -8.69 11.73 1.60
CA ILE A 137 -8.41 10.27 1.67
C ILE A 137 -7.98 9.71 0.32
N VAL A 138 -8.66 10.12 -0.75
CA VAL A 138 -8.36 9.63 -2.11
C VAL A 138 -7.00 10.14 -2.55
N ILE A 139 -6.71 11.43 -2.35
CA ILE A 139 -5.41 12.03 -2.68
C ILE A 139 -4.29 11.37 -1.89
N ALA A 140 -4.48 11.16 -0.58
CA ALA A 140 -3.49 10.51 0.29
C ALA A 140 -3.23 9.05 -0.14
N SER A 141 -4.28 8.32 -0.54
CA SER A 141 -4.13 6.95 -1.06
C SER A 141 -3.34 6.94 -2.36
N VAL A 142 -3.64 7.84 -3.31
CA VAL A 142 -2.92 7.95 -4.59
C VAL A 142 -1.45 8.33 -4.35
N LEU A 143 -1.19 9.31 -3.48
CA LEU A 143 0.17 9.75 -3.18
C LEU A 143 1.00 8.64 -2.51
N PHE A 144 0.36 7.83 -1.66
CA PHE A 144 1.02 6.66 -1.06
C PHE A 144 1.42 5.63 -2.12
N PHE A 145 0.53 5.28 -3.05
CA PHE A 145 0.88 4.35 -4.14
C PHE A 145 1.94 4.91 -5.08
N LEU A 146 1.92 6.21 -5.37
CA LEU A 146 3.00 6.87 -6.11
C LEU A 146 4.34 6.79 -5.36
N GLY A 147 4.33 6.97 -4.03
CA GLY A 147 5.51 6.82 -3.19
C GLY A 147 6.03 5.38 -3.11
N VAL A 148 5.15 4.37 -3.20
CA VAL A 148 5.55 2.95 -3.26
C VAL A 148 6.15 2.59 -4.64
N LEU A 149 5.77 3.31 -5.69
CA LEU A 149 6.24 3.07 -7.05
C LEU A 149 7.62 3.71 -7.33
N PHE A 150 7.97 4.76 -6.59
CA PHE A 150 9.26 5.45 -6.65
C PHE A 150 10.34 4.71 -5.85
#